data_AF-A0A381ZP64-F1
#
_entry.id   AF-A0A381ZP64-F1
#
_cell.length_a   1.000
_cell.length_b   1.000
_cell.length_c   1.000
_cell.angle_alpha   90.00
_cell.angle_beta   90.00
_cell.angle_gamma   90.00
#
_symmetry.space_group_name_H-M   'P 1'
#
loop_
_entity.id
_entity.type
_entity.pdbx_description
1 polymer ?
#
loop_
_entity_poly.entity_id
_entity_poly.type
_entity_poly.pdbx_seq_one_letter_code
_entity_poly.pdbx_strand_id
1 'polypeptide(L)'
;MGEFSRLEFKGMPVSKRILKPLIDDGKVSWYDDPRLPTLEALKRKGITPEAIRKFTLSLGFTKADTLAPFDSLEAFNRKIVDENSIRLFMVKSPKILTVSNLPHSVVKLPNHPSNDMGVREVTVEGDILLSSEDVEDLKINDQLRL
;
A
#
# COMPACT_ATOMS: atom_id res chain seq x y z
N MET A 1 2.73 21.32 33.75
CA MET A 1 2.89 20.46 32.57
C MET A 1 1.76 20.83 31.61
N GLY A 2 2.06 21.22 30.36
CA GLY A 2 1.03 21.70 29.43
C GLY A 2 0.17 20.55 28.91
N GLU A 3 -1.13 20.77 28.79
CA GLU A 3 -2.06 19.85 28.13
C GLU A 3 -2.08 20.11 26.62
N PHE A 4 -2.25 19.05 25.84
CA PHE A 4 -2.41 19.08 24.39
C PHE A 4 -3.54 18.14 23.98
N SER A 5 -4.11 18.37 22.80
CA SER A 5 -5.23 17.60 22.29
C SER A 5 -4.83 16.18 21.90
N ARG A 6 -5.82 15.29 21.93
CA ARG A 6 -5.65 13.92 21.48
C ARG A 6 -5.72 13.88 19.95
N LEU A 7 -4.82 13.09 19.34
CA LEU A 7 -4.93 12.72 17.93
C LEU A 7 -6.09 11.73 17.73
N GLU A 8 -6.96 12.06 16.79
CA GLU A 8 -7.97 11.16 16.25
C GLU A 8 -7.80 11.02 14.73
N PHE A 9 -8.15 9.84 14.21
CA PHE A 9 -8.18 9.60 12.78
C PHE A 9 -9.62 9.56 12.29
N LYS A 10 -9.89 10.26 11.19
CA LYS A 10 -11.22 10.23 10.56
C LYS A 10 -11.55 8.79 10.12
N GLY A 11 -12.62 8.23 10.66
CA GLY A 11 -13.10 6.89 10.32
C GLY A 11 -12.35 5.73 10.99
N MET A 12 -11.35 5.99 11.85
CA MET A 12 -10.58 4.95 12.53
C MET A 12 -10.58 5.17 14.05
N PRO A 13 -11.38 4.41 14.81
CA PRO A 13 -11.51 4.63 16.25
C PRO A 13 -10.23 4.24 16.99
N VAL A 14 -9.80 5.11 17.91
CA VAL A 14 -8.63 4.90 18.78
C VAL A 14 -9.01 4.51 20.22
N SER A 15 -10.30 4.53 20.54
CA SER A 15 -10.81 4.22 21.89
C SER A 15 -10.90 2.71 22.12
N LYS A 16 -10.33 2.22 23.23
CA LYS A 16 -10.45 0.82 23.66
C LYS A 16 -11.91 0.37 23.79
N ARG A 17 -12.81 1.27 24.22
CA ARG A 17 -14.25 0.99 24.33
C ARG A 17 -14.89 0.66 22.99
N ILE A 18 -14.33 1.16 21.89
CA ILE A 18 -14.81 0.87 20.52
C ILE A 18 -14.05 -0.33 19.94
N LEU A 19 -12.73 -0.38 20.12
CA LEU A 19 -11.90 -1.46 19.58
C LEU A 19 -12.22 -2.84 20.18
N LYS A 20 -12.53 -2.91 21.47
CA LYS A 20 -12.77 -4.17 22.17
C LYS A 20 -14.02 -4.90 21.63
N PRO A 21 -15.20 -4.25 21.49
CA PRO A 21 -16.35 -4.86 20.81
C PRO A 21 -16.05 -5.30 19.37
N LEU A 22 -15.28 -4.54 18.59
CA LEU A 22 -14.94 -4.95 17.22
C LEU A 22 -14.16 -6.27 17.17
N ILE A 23 -13.30 -6.51 18.15
CA ILE A 23 -12.53 -7.75 18.29
C ILE A 23 -13.46 -8.87 18.79
N ASP A 24 -14.22 -8.60 19.85
CA ASP A 24 -15.09 -9.60 20.49
C ASP A 24 -16.21 -10.09 19.52
N ASP A 25 -16.73 -9.19 18.68
CA ASP A 25 -17.72 -9.49 17.65
C ASP A 25 -17.10 -10.05 16.34
N GLY A 26 -15.78 -10.27 16.30
CA GLY A 26 -15.07 -10.82 15.15
C GLY A 26 -15.04 -9.92 13.91
N LYS A 27 -15.34 -8.61 14.05
CA LYS A 27 -15.27 -7.64 12.94
C LYS A 27 -13.83 -7.38 12.51
N VAL A 28 -12.90 -7.47 13.45
CA VAL A 28 -11.45 -7.41 13.25
C VAL A 28 -10.77 -8.60 13.92
N SER A 29 -9.66 -9.08 13.35
CA SER A 29 -9.02 -10.31 13.82
C SER A 29 -8.41 -10.19 15.21
N TRP A 30 -7.70 -9.08 15.47
CA TRP A 30 -7.06 -8.78 16.74
C TRP A 30 -6.58 -7.31 16.75
N TYR A 31 -5.87 -6.88 17.80
CA TYR A 31 -5.30 -5.53 17.88
C TYR A 31 -4.27 -5.23 16.78
N ASP A 32 -3.67 -6.23 16.14
CA ASP A 32 -2.73 -6.08 15.03
C ASP A 32 -3.41 -6.06 13.65
N ASP A 33 -4.74 -6.12 13.59
CA ASP A 33 -5.48 -6.12 12.32
C ASP A 33 -5.18 -4.82 11.53
N PRO A 34 -4.70 -4.89 10.27
CA PRO A 34 -4.28 -3.71 9.49
C PRO A 34 -5.36 -2.63 9.27
N ARG A 35 -6.63 -2.93 9.59
CA ARG A 35 -7.74 -1.98 9.57
C ARG A 35 -7.79 -1.07 10.81
N LEU A 36 -6.97 -1.33 11.83
CA LEU A 36 -6.92 -0.57 13.08
C LEU A 36 -5.76 0.45 13.09
N PRO A 37 -5.88 1.54 13.87
CA PRO A 37 -4.81 2.54 14.02
C PRO A 37 -3.84 2.21 15.17
N THR A 38 -3.72 0.94 15.58
CA THR A 38 -2.75 0.53 16.62
C THR A 38 -1.34 0.48 16.05
N LEU A 39 -0.31 0.61 16.89
CA LEU A 39 1.08 0.52 16.41
C LEU A 39 1.40 -0.84 15.76
N GLU A 40 0.84 -1.93 16.29
CA GLU A 40 1.01 -3.27 15.72
C GLU A 40 0.33 -3.40 14.36
N ALA A 41 -0.90 -2.88 14.23
CA ALA A 41 -1.62 -2.84 12.96
C ALA A 41 -0.90 -1.99 11.91
N LEU A 42 -0.42 -0.81 12.29
CA LEU A 42 0.35 0.06 11.41
C LEU A 42 1.64 -0.63 10.94
N LYS A 43 2.35 -1.31 11.84
CA LYS A 43 3.52 -2.12 11.48
C LYS A 43 3.16 -3.23 10.51
N ARG A 44 2.08 -3.98 10.76
CA ARG A 44 1.60 -5.06 9.88
C ARG A 44 1.14 -4.54 8.52
N LYS A 45 0.58 -3.33 8.46
CA LYS A 45 0.20 -2.62 7.23
C LYS A 45 1.40 -2.14 6.42
N GLY A 46 2.62 -2.18 6.97
CA GLY A 46 3.83 -1.67 6.33
C GLY A 46 4.04 -0.17 6.51
N ILE A 47 3.40 0.45 7.52
CA ILE A 47 3.71 1.83 7.90
C ILE A 47 5.01 1.84 8.70
N THR A 48 5.97 2.62 8.21
CA THR A 48 7.30 2.75 8.82
C THR A 48 7.24 3.60 10.09
N PRO A 49 8.08 3.32 11.10
CA PRO A 49 8.20 4.18 12.29
C PRO A 49 8.58 5.63 11.94
N GLU A 50 9.39 5.82 10.90
CA GLU A 50 9.76 7.13 10.41
C GLU A 50 8.55 7.92 9.88
N ALA A 51 7.65 7.28 9.14
CA ALA A 51 6.41 7.90 8.66
C ALA A 51 5.54 8.37 9.84
N ILE A 52 5.36 7.52 10.85
CA ILE A 52 4.60 7.84 12.06
C ILE A 52 5.21 9.06 12.76
N ARG A 53 6.54 9.10 12.90
CA ARG A 53 7.24 10.22 13.52
C ARG A 53 7.09 11.51 12.71
N LYS A 54 7.34 11.48 11.40
CA LYS A 54 7.20 12.66 10.52
C LYS A 54 5.77 13.19 10.51
N PHE A 55 4.78 12.31 10.41
CA PHE A 55 3.37 12.65 10.50
C PHE A 55 3.04 13.32 11.84
N THR A 56 3.42 12.70 12.96
CA THR A 56 3.14 13.24 14.30
C THR A 56 3.77 14.61 14.50
N LEU A 57 5.02 14.81 14.05
CA LEU A 57 5.70 16.10 14.12
C LEU A 57 5.04 17.16 13.23
N SER A 58 4.45 16.77 12.10
CA SER A 58 3.78 17.71 11.19
C SER A 58 2.48 18.29 11.76
N LEU A 59 1.83 17.60 12.70
CA LEU A 59 0.60 18.08 13.36
C LEU A 59 0.90 19.17 14.40
N GLY A 60 2.10 19.17 14.98
CA GLY A 60 2.46 20.03 16.09
C GLY A 60 1.71 19.71 17.39
N PHE A 61 1.98 20.48 18.45
CA PHE A 61 1.24 20.40 19.71
C PHE A 61 0.25 21.56 19.77
N THR A 62 -1.05 21.23 19.79
CA THR A 62 -2.11 22.22 19.92
C THR A 62 -3.09 21.79 21.01
N LYS A 63 -3.93 22.72 21.48
CA LYS A 63 -5.05 22.41 22.38
C LYS A 63 -6.34 22.11 21.62
N ALA A 64 -6.36 22.33 20.30
CA ALA A 64 -7.52 22.08 19.46
C ALA A 64 -7.55 20.61 19.04
N ASP A 65 -8.72 19.99 19.07
CA ASP A 65 -8.88 18.60 18.66
C ASP A 65 -8.36 18.39 17.23
N THR A 66 -7.52 17.37 17.07
CA THR A 66 -6.87 17.09 15.79
C THR A 66 -7.50 15.84 15.18
N LEU A 67 -8.41 16.06 14.23
CA LEU A 67 -9.00 14.99 13.41
C LEU A 67 -8.23 14.89 12.09
N ALA A 68 -7.21 14.04 12.05
CA ALA A 68 -6.37 13.89 10.87
C ALA A 68 -6.96 12.86 9.88
N PRO A 69 -6.91 13.11 8.56
CA PRO A 69 -7.12 12.08 7.56
C PRO A 69 -6.03 11.01 7.68
N PHE A 70 -6.41 9.73 7.61
CA PHE A 70 -5.42 8.64 7.63
C PHE A 70 -4.49 8.69 6.40
N ASP A 71 -5.03 9.13 5.25
CA ASP A 71 -4.30 9.34 3.99
C ASP A 71 -3.07 10.25 4.16
N SER A 72 -3.10 11.18 5.12
CA SER A 72 -1.94 12.03 5.42
C SER A 72 -0.77 11.22 5.98
N LEU A 73 -1.03 10.28 6.89
CA LEU A 73 0.00 9.34 7.38
C LEU A 73 0.49 8.44 6.24
N GLU A 74 -0.42 7.97 5.39
CA GLU A 74 -0.05 7.14 4.23
C GLU A 74 0.80 7.91 3.22
N ALA A 75 0.58 9.21 3.04
CA ALA A 75 1.41 10.05 2.17
C ALA A 75 2.85 10.15 2.69
N PHE A 76 3.04 10.37 4.00
CA PHE A 76 4.37 10.33 4.61
C PHE A 76 5.03 8.96 4.41
N ASN A 77 4.27 7.88 4.59
CA ASN A 77 4.80 6.52 4.42
C ASN A 77 5.18 6.23 2.97
N ARG A 78 4.31 6.59 2.02
CA ARG A 78 4.53 6.41 0.59
C ARG A 78 5.80 7.11 0.13
N LYS A 79 6.07 8.34 0.59
CA LYS A 79 7.32 9.03 0.25
C LYS A 79 8.57 8.24 0.69
N ILE A 80 8.56 7.70 1.91
CA ILE A 80 9.69 6.93 2.45
C ILE A 80 9.86 5.58 1.74
N VAL A 81 8.74 4.87 1.54
CA VAL A 81 8.74 3.54 0.94
C VAL A 81 9.05 3.62 -0.56
N ASP A 82 8.54 4.62 -1.27
CA ASP A 82 8.75 4.79 -2.70
C ASP A 82 10.23 4.91 -3.05
N GLU A 83 11.01 5.67 -2.27
CA GLU A 83 12.45 5.84 -2.49
C GLU A 83 13.26 4.53 -2.32
N ASN A 84 12.74 3.55 -1.58
CA ASN A 84 13.52 2.38 -1.16
C ASN A 84 12.94 1.03 -1.64
N SER A 85 11.89 1.05 -2.46
CA SER A 85 11.18 -0.18 -2.86
C SER A 85 11.62 -0.72 -4.22
N ILE A 86 11.85 -2.02 -4.31
CA ILE A 86 11.97 -2.69 -5.61
C ILE A 86 10.57 -2.81 -6.22
N ARG A 87 10.43 -2.43 -7.50
CA ARG A 87 9.19 -2.58 -8.27
C ARG A 87 9.11 -4.00 -8.79
N LEU A 88 8.02 -4.69 -8.44
CA LEU A 88 7.69 -6.02 -8.90
C LEU A 88 6.30 -6.00 -9.54
N PHE A 89 6.00 -7.03 -10.32
CA PHE A 89 4.68 -7.21 -10.92
C PHE A 89 3.83 -8.11 -10.03
N MET A 90 2.58 -7.71 -9.81
CA MET A 90 1.56 -8.54 -9.17
C MET A 90 0.29 -8.39 -9.99
N VAL A 91 -0.27 -9.50 -10.44
CA VAL A 91 -1.54 -9.51 -11.17
C VAL A 91 -2.64 -9.95 -10.22
N LYS A 92 -3.57 -9.04 -9.93
CA LYS A 92 -4.76 -9.33 -9.13
C LYS A 92 -5.87 -9.84 -10.04
N SER A 93 -6.58 -10.89 -9.62
CA SER A 93 -7.66 -11.52 -10.40
C SER A 93 -7.22 -11.83 -11.83
N PRO A 94 -6.27 -12.76 -12.03
CA PRO A 94 -5.60 -12.93 -13.32
C PRO A 94 -6.55 -13.48 -14.39
N LYS A 95 -6.40 -12.97 -15.60
CA LYS A 95 -6.89 -13.54 -16.85
C LYS A 95 -5.70 -13.98 -17.68
N ILE A 96 -5.84 -15.13 -18.32
CA ILE A 96 -4.81 -15.72 -19.16
C ILE A 96 -4.95 -15.13 -20.57
N LEU A 97 -3.88 -14.52 -21.06
CA LEU A 97 -3.73 -14.06 -22.42
C LEU A 97 -2.67 -14.92 -23.13
N THR A 98 -3.10 -15.68 -24.12
CA THR A 98 -2.19 -16.43 -24.99
C THR A 98 -1.80 -15.56 -26.18
N VAL A 99 -0.51 -15.27 -26.32
CA VAL A 99 0.03 -14.46 -27.43
C VAL A 99 0.55 -15.39 -28.52
N SER A 100 -0.09 -15.37 -29.69
CA SER A 100 0.35 -16.13 -30.85
C SER A 100 1.77 -15.70 -31.28
N ASN A 101 2.65 -16.68 -31.46
CA ASN A 101 4.04 -16.48 -31.87
C ASN A 101 4.89 -15.65 -30.88
N LEU A 102 4.61 -15.74 -29.57
CA LEU A 102 5.44 -15.11 -28.55
C LEU A 102 6.85 -15.76 -28.51
N PRO A 103 7.92 -15.00 -28.78
CA PRO A 103 9.27 -15.55 -28.66
C PRO A 103 9.67 -15.69 -27.19
N HIS A 104 10.41 -16.77 -26.88
CA HIS A 104 11.10 -16.87 -25.60
C HIS A 104 12.16 -15.77 -25.52
N SER A 105 12.06 -14.91 -24.52
CA SER A 105 12.99 -13.79 -24.33
C SER A 105 13.24 -13.48 -22.87
N VAL A 106 14.41 -12.93 -22.56
CA VAL A 106 14.77 -12.46 -21.22
C VAL A 106 14.96 -10.95 -21.28
N VAL A 107 14.17 -10.23 -20.50
CA VAL A 107 14.19 -8.76 -20.45
C VAL A 107 14.80 -8.31 -19.14
N LYS A 108 15.78 -7.39 -19.21
CA LYS A 108 16.36 -6.73 -18.04
C LYS A 108 15.57 -5.47 -17.72
N LEU A 109 14.98 -5.42 -16.52
CA LEU A 109 14.19 -4.30 -16.04
C LEU A 109 14.87 -3.64 -14.83
N PRO A 110 14.93 -2.30 -14.76
CA PRO A 110 15.43 -1.63 -13.58
C PRO A 110 14.52 -1.92 -12.38
N ASN A 111 15.12 -2.18 -11.21
CA ASN A 111 14.39 -2.44 -9.97
C ASN A 111 13.65 -1.22 -9.45
N HIS A 112 14.05 -0.02 -9.85
CA HIS A 112 13.41 1.22 -9.44
C HIS A 112 13.50 2.23 -10.59
N PRO A 113 12.45 3.05 -10.84
CA PRO A 113 12.45 4.02 -11.96
C PRO A 113 13.50 5.12 -11.82
N SER A 114 13.70 5.67 -10.61
CA SER A 114 14.61 6.80 -10.37
C SER A 114 15.92 6.47 -9.65
N ASN A 115 15.95 5.42 -8.82
CA ASN A 115 17.10 5.06 -7.99
C ASN A 115 17.83 3.86 -8.59
N ASP A 116 19.16 3.88 -8.56
CA ASP A 116 19.95 2.72 -8.97
C ASP A 116 19.89 1.63 -7.89
N MET A 117 18.98 0.69 -8.07
CA MET A 117 18.79 -0.49 -7.23
C MET A 117 19.11 -1.79 -8.00
N GLY A 118 19.92 -1.67 -9.06
CA GLY A 118 20.22 -2.77 -9.97
C GLY A 118 19.04 -3.14 -10.89
N VAL A 119 19.17 -4.30 -11.51
CA VAL A 119 18.21 -4.82 -12.50
C VAL A 119 17.70 -6.19 -12.08
N ARG A 120 16.48 -6.53 -12.52
CA ARG A 120 15.94 -7.88 -12.49
C ARG A 120 15.76 -8.40 -13.91
N GLU A 121 15.96 -9.70 -14.08
CA GLU A 121 15.66 -10.39 -15.33
C GLU A 121 14.23 -10.96 -15.24
N VAL A 122 13.44 -10.72 -16.27
CA VAL A 122 12.09 -11.26 -16.43
C VAL A 122 12.07 -12.09 -17.71
N THR A 123 11.81 -13.39 -17.56
CA THR A 123 11.59 -14.28 -18.69
C THR A 123 10.17 -14.10 -19.20
N VAL A 124 10.03 -13.87 -20.50
CA VAL A 124 8.76 -13.73 -21.21
C VAL A 124 8.60 -14.94 -22.11
N GLU A 125 7.63 -15.79 -21.78
CA GLU A 125 7.29 -16.99 -22.53
C GLU A 125 5.86 -17.45 -22.21
N GLY A 126 5.30 -18.28 -23.09
CA GLY A 126 4.01 -18.95 -22.86
C GLY A 126 2.83 -17.98 -22.69
N ASP A 127 2.02 -18.27 -21.68
CA ASP A 127 0.83 -17.50 -21.36
C ASP A 127 1.14 -16.33 -20.43
N ILE A 128 0.52 -15.18 -20.72
CA ILE A 128 0.72 -13.93 -19.98
C ILE A 128 -0.49 -13.69 -19.09
N LEU A 129 -0.26 -13.26 -17.86
CA LEU A 129 -1.32 -12.91 -16.92
C LEU A 129 -1.60 -11.40 -16.99
N LEU A 130 -2.84 -11.04 -17.23
CA LEU A 130 -3.33 -9.66 -17.12
C LEU A 130 -4.39 -9.55 -16.03
N SER A 131 -4.56 -8.35 -15.48
CA SER A 131 -5.62 -8.12 -14.50
C SER A 131 -6.98 -8.21 -15.22
N SER A 132 -8.02 -8.67 -14.52
CA SER A 132 -9.38 -8.72 -15.11
C SER A 132 -9.85 -7.34 -15.55
N GLU A 133 -9.50 -6.30 -14.80
CA GLU A 133 -9.85 -4.90 -15.08
C GLU A 133 -9.22 -4.44 -16.41
N ASP A 134 -7.93 -4.73 -16.63
CA ASP A 134 -7.26 -4.37 -17.88
C ASP A 134 -7.85 -5.10 -19.10
N VAL A 135 -8.37 -6.32 -18.91
CA VAL A 135 -8.96 -7.13 -19.99
C VAL A 135 -10.37 -6.68 -20.36
N GLU A 136 -11.16 -6.24 -19.39
CA GLU A 136 -12.54 -5.79 -19.63
C GLU A 136 -12.62 -4.59 -20.59
N ASP A 137 -11.60 -3.73 -20.57
CA ASP A 137 -11.52 -2.56 -21.44
C ASP A 137 -10.93 -2.85 -22.83
N LEU A 138 -10.41 -4.06 -23.07
CA LEU A 138 -9.77 -4.42 -24.34
C LEU A 138 -10.78 -4.61 -25.47
N LYS A 139 -10.45 -4.02 -26.61
CA LYS A 139 -11.19 -4.17 -27.85
C LYS A 139 -10.34 -4.86 -28.91
N ILE A 140 -11.02 -5.43 -29.89
CA ILE A 140 -10.37 -6.01 -31.06
C ILE A 140 -9.56 -4.89 -31.75
N ASN A 141 -8.28 -5.19 -32.02
CA ASN A 141 -7.26 -4.30 -32.58
C ASN A 141 -6.56 -3.33 -31.60
N ASP A 142 -6.83 -3.41 -30.30
CA ASP A 142 -6.03 -2.65 -29.33
C ASP A 142 -4.60 -3.18 -29.25
N GLN A 143 -3.66 -2.26 -28.99
CA GLN A 143 -2.26 -2.59 -28.75
C GLN A 143 -1.94 -2.39 -27.28
N LEU A 144 -1.31 -3.40 -26.68
CA LEU A 144 -0.91 -3.39 -25.28
C LEU A 144 0.60 -3.36 -25.16
N ARG A 145 1.08 -2.54 -24.22
CA ARG A 145 2.44 -2.62 -23.72
C ARG A 145 2.42 -3.38 -22.40
N LEU A 146 3.07 -4.54 -22.41
CA LEU A 146 3.28 -5.37 -21.23
C LEU A 146 4.44 -4.82 -20.37
#